data_AF-A0A9W4LVH9-F1
#
_entry.id   AF-A0A9W4LVH9-F1
#
_cell.length_a   1.000
_cell.length_b   1.000
_cell.length_c   1.000
_cell.angle_alpha   90.00
_cell.angle_beta   90.00
_cell.angle_gamma   90.00
#
_symmetry.space_group_name_H-M   'P 1'
#
loop_
_entity.id
_entity.type
_entity.pdbx_description
1 polymer ?
#
loop_
_entity_poly.entity_id
_entity_poly.type
_entity_poly.pdbx_seq_one_letter_code
_entity_poly.pdbx_strand_id
1 'polypeptide(L)'
;MGYAWPTSFSNIEEADGATSITHDPDQLNISFSWAFPVIHDVVNPVYAHILRNNPELSEQLSRIHGAAIMTLLADTGCDRQSIIACLYQTYDRLGLDRRQCIALHNIIVTELTTVIALRNRQSPRRRAELEAIIALRLGLIDEKSRWRTTSGATRRAA
;
A
#
# COMPACT_ATOMS: atom_id res chain seq x y z
N MET A 1 29.95 -50.13 18.36
CA MET A 1 28.93 -49.32 17.66
C MET A 1 28.87 -47.98 18.40
N GLY A 2 29.48 -46.88 17.95
CA GLY A 2 29.25 -46.13 16.70
C GLY A 2 27.97 -45.30 16.90
N TYR A 3 27.91 -43.95 16.92
CA TYR A 3 28.66 -42.89 16.24
C TYR A 3 28.57 -41.61 17.12
N ALA A 4 29.66 -40.89 17.45
CA ALA A 4 30.33 -39.81 16.70
C ALA A 4 29.40 -38.63 16.31
N TRP A 5 29.48 -37.55 17.09
CA TRP A 5 28.97 -36.22 16.73
C TRP A 5 29.89 -35.60 15.67
N PRO A 6 29.38 -34.96 14.60
CA PRO A 6 30.24 -34.24 13.67
C PRO A 6 30.68 -32.90 14.28
N THR A 7 31.84 -32.87 14.91
CA THR A 7 32.66 -31.67 15.01
C THR A 7 33.38 -31.47 13.68
N SER A 8 32.81 -30.66 12.80
CA SER A 8 33.59 -30.02 11.74
C SER A 8 33.98 -28.63 12.22
N PHE A 9 35.15 -28.55 12.86
CA PHE A 9 36.00 -27.38 12.75
C PHE A 9 36.47 -27.34 11.29
N SER A 10 35.92 -26.44 10.50
CA SER A 10 36.57 -25.98 9.27
C SER A 10 37.11 -24.59 9.56
N ASN A 11 38.41 -24.43 9.33
CA ASN A 11 39.19 -23.21 9.52
C ASN A 11 38.42 -21.98 9.05
N ILE A 12 38.09 -21.08 9.98
CA ILE A 12 37.77 -19.70 9.64
C ILE A 12 39.12 -19.03 9.43
N GLU A 13 39.59 -19.06 8.18
CA GLU A 13 40.49 -18.03 7.70
C GLU A 13 39.79 -16.69 7.86
N GLU A 14 40.50 -15.74 8.47
CA GLU A 14 40.14 -14.32 8.49
C GLU A 14 39.91 -13.85 7.06
N ALA A 15 38.65 -13.73 6.67
CA ALA A 15 38.26 -12.85 5.58
C ALA A 15 37.67 -11.60 6.22
N ASP A 16 38.56 -10.63 6.47
CA ASP A 16 38.25 -9.22 6.56
C ASP A 16 37.49 -8.83 5.28
N GLY A 17 36.17 -8.90 5.39
CA GLY A 17 35.25 -8.61 4.32
C GLY A 17 34.04 -7.97 4.95
N ALA A 18 34.14 -6.67 5.22
CA ALA A 18 32.99 -5.83 5.48
C ALA A 18 32.08 -5.87 4.23
N THR A 19 31.27 -6.93 4.09
CA THR A 19 30.12 -6.93 3.23
C THR A 19 29.12 -5.99 3.89
N SER A 20 29.25 -4.72 3.56
CA SER A 20 28.16 -3.77 3.59
C SER A 20 27.00 -4.41 2.83
N ILE A 21 26.10 -5.05 3.57
CA ILE A 21 24.80 -5.47 3.05
C ILE A 21 24.07 -4.16 2.78
N THR A 22 24.31 -3.60 1.60
CA THR A 22 23.38 -2.66 0.97
C THR A 22 22.10 -3.45 0.76
N HIS A 23 21.21 -3.37 1.74
CA HIS A 23 19.83 -3.75 1.56
C HIS A 23 19.29 -2.91 0.40
N ASP A 24 19.09 -3.56 -0.74
CA ASP A 24 18.33 -3.00 -1.83
C ASP A 24 16.92 -2.70 -1.28
N PRO A 25 16.49 -1.42 -1.19
CA PRO A 25 15.18 -1.08 -0.66
C PRO A 25 14.03 -1.70 -1.47
N ASP A 26 14.32 -2.18 -2.67
CA ASP A 26 13.37 -2.79 -3.60
C ASP A 26 13.04 -4.28 -3.30
N GLN A 27 13.65 -4.90 -2.27
CA GLN A 27 13.40 -6.32 -1.92
C GLN A 27 12.78 -6.54 -0.54
N LEU A 28 12.00 -5.58 -0.03
CA LEU A 28 11.16 -5.81 1.15
C LEU A 28 9.93 -6.64 0.78
N ASN A 29 10.10 -7.97 0.70
CA ASN A 29 9.04 -8.98 0.59
C ASN A 29 8.22 -9.04 1.89
N ILE A 30 7.49 -7.98 2.19
CA ILE A 30 6.59 -7.90 3.33
C ILE A 30 5.17 -8.20 2.88
N SER A 31 4.58 -9.23 3.47
CA SER A 31 3.18 -9.58 3.24
C SER A 31 2.24 -8.66 4.04
N PHE A 32 1.36 -7.98 3.32
CA PHE A 32 0.26 -7.18 3.87
C PHE A 32 -1.09 -7.88 3.74
N SER A 33 -1.15 -9.23 3.72
CA SER A 33 -2.42 -9.97 3.60
C SER A 33 -3.46 -9.60 4.67
N TRP A 34 -2.99 -9.21 5.85
CA TRP A 34 -3.80 -8.72 6.96
C TRP A 34 -4.46 -7.36 6.72
N ALA A 35 -3.97 -6.57 5.75
CA ALA A 35 -4.50 -5.25 5.43
C ALA A 35 -5.85 -5.36 4.70
N PHE A 36 -6.07 -6.44 3.94
CA PHE A 36 -7.28 -6.63 3.15
C PHE A 36 -8.59 -6.49 3.95
N PRO A 37 -8.81 -7.21 5.09
CA PRO A 37 -10.04 -7.05 5.87
C PRO A 37 -10.18 -5.62 6.44
N VAL A 38 -9.09 -5.00 6.88
CA VAL A 38 -9.10 -3.62 7.39
C VAL A 38 -9.55 -2.63 6.31
N ILE A 39 -8.98 -2.75 5.10
CA ILE A 39 -9.34 -1.91 3.96
C ILE A 39 -10.80 -2.12 3.60
N HIS A 40 -11.26 -3.37 3.53
CA HIS A 40 -12.64 -3.70 3.22
C HIS A 40 -13.63 -3.10 4.23
N ASP A 41 -13.36 -3.23 5.53
CA ASP A 41 -14.22 -2.75 6.60
C ASP A 41 -14.29 -1.22 6.67
N VAL A 42 -13.24 -0.52 6.23
CA VAL A 42 -13.23 0.95 6.13
C VAL A 42 -13.94 1.43 4.87
N VAL A 43 -13.65 0.80 3.73
CA VAL A 43 -14.08 1.29 2.42
C VAL A 43 -15.56 1.00 2.16
N ASN A 44 -16.02 -0.20 2.54
CA ASN A 44 -17.36 -0.66 2.19
C ASN A 44 -18.48 0.19 2.82
N PRO A 45 -18.45 0.56 4.11
CA PRO A 45 -19.47 1.45 4.69
C PRO A 45 -19.48 2.84 4.08
N VAL A 46 -18.32 3.37 3.67
CA VAL A 46 -18.21 4.71 3.09
C VAL A 46 -18.84 4.73 1.69
N TYR A 47 -18.54 3.77 0.83
CA TYR A 47 -19.20 3.69 -0.47
C TYR A 47 -20.69 3.35 -0.33
N ALA A 48 -21.08 2.52 0.64
CA ALA A 48 -22.49 2.22 0.87
C ALA A 48 -23.28 3.47 1.29
N HIS A 49 -22.63 4.38 2.03
CA HIS A 49 -23.21 5.66 2.42
C HIS A 49 -23.31 6.67 1.25
N ILE A 50 -22.32 6.70 0.35
CA ILE A 50 -22.29 7.62 -0.79
C ILE A 50 -23.23 7.14 -1.91
N LEU A 51 -23.27 5.82 -2.15
CA LEU A 51 -24.00 5.17 -3.22
C LEU A 51 -25.18 4.34 -2.69
N ARG A 52 -25.95 4.90 -1.74
CA ARG A 52 -27.09 4.20 -1.10
C ARG A 52 -28.09 3.61 -2.08
N ASN A 53 -28.30 4.30 -3.20
CA ASN A 53 -29.26 3.90 -4.22
C ASN A 53 -28.68 2.89 -5.23
N ASN A 54 -27.38 2.57 -5.14
CA ASN A 54 -26.66 1.69 -6.07
C ASN A 54 -25.70 0.77 -5.30
N PRO A 55 -26.20 -0.22 -4.53
CA PRO A 55 -25.39 -1.09 -3.67
C PRO A 55 -24.39 -1.94 -4.47
N GLU A 56 -24.74 -2.41 -5.67
CA GLU A 56 -23.84 -3.17 -6.54
C GLU A 56 -22.62 -2.33 -6.94
N LEU A 57 -22.83 -1.07 -7.28
CA LEU A 57 -21.76 -0.14 -7.63
C LEU A 57 -20.87 0.19 -6.42
N SER A 58 -21.47 0.33 -5.24
CA SER A 58 -20.73 0.48 -3.98
C SER A 58 -19.79 -0.70 -3.71
N GLU A 59 -20.30 -1.92 -3.88
CA GLU A 59 -19.49 -3.12 -3.68
C GLU A 59 -18.36 -3.22 -4.71
N GLN A 60 -18.67 -2.94 -5.99
CA GLN A 60 -17.67 -2.93 -7.06
C GLN A 60 -16.54 -1.93 -6.79
N LEU A 61 -16.88 -0.70 -6.38
CA LEU A 61 -15.90 0.31 -6.00
C LEU A 61 -15.05 -0.10 -4.81
N SER A 62 -15.67 -0.72 -3.81
CA SER A 62 -14.97 -1.20 -2.63
C SER A 62 -13.90 -2.23 -3.00
N ARG A 63 -14.25 -3.15 -3.91
CA ARG A 63 -13.32 -4.15 -4.45
C ARG A 63 -12.20 -3.53 -5.28
N ILE A 64 -12.51 -2.58 -6.17
CA ILE A 64 -11.51 -1.89 -7.02
C ILE A 64 -10.53 -1.09 -6.15
N HIS A 65 -11.04 -0.33 -5.19
CA HIS A 65 -10.21 0.47 -4.29
C HIS A 65 -9.34 -0.45 -3.41
N GLY A 66 -9.91 -1.51 -2.84
CA GLY A 66 -9.16 -2.49 -2.06
C GLY A 66 -8.04 -3.15 -2.87
N ALA A 67 -8.33 -3.57 -4.11
CA ALA A 67 -7.33 -4.14 -5.01
C ALA A 67 -6.21 -3.16 -5.36
N ALA A 68 -6.55 -1.88 -5.61
CA ALA A 68 -5.55 -0.85 -5.87
C ALA A 68 -4.59 -0.67 -4.69
N ILE A 69 -5.11 -0.59 -3.46
CA ILE A 69 -4.28 -0.46 -2.25
C ILE A 69 -3.42 -1.70 -2.04
N MET A 70 -3.98 -2.90 -2.20
CA MET A 70 -3.22 -4.14 -2.06
C MET A 70 -2.10 -4.24 -3.10
N THR A 71 -2.34 -3.81 -4.33
CA THR A 71 -1.31 -3.78 -5.39
C THR A 71 -0.21 -2.78 -5.04
N LEU A 72 -0.58 -1.59 -4.57
CA LEU A 72 0.38 -0.58 -4.11
C LEU A 72 1.22 -1.06 -2.92
N LEU A 73 0.62 -1.84 -2.00
CA LEU A 73 1.31 -2.43 -0.84
C LEU A 73 2.18 -3.63 -1.21
N ALA A 74 1.79 -4.42 -2.22
CA ALA A 74 2.52 -5.62 -2.63
C ALA A 74 3.75 -5.33 -3.51
N ASP A 75 3.91 -4.07 -3.97
CA ASP A 75 5.09 -3.62 -4.72
C ASP A 75 5.40 -4.48 -5.94
N THR A 76 4.35 -4.84 -6.67
CA THR A 76 4.36 -5.86 -7.72
C THR A 76 5.09 -5.45 -9.01
N GLY A 77 5.94 -4.41 -8.96
CA GLY A 77 6.56 -3.78 -10.14
C GLY A 77 5.56 -3.09 -11.08
N CYS A 78 4.27 -3.04 -10.72
CA CYS A 78 3.26 -2.34 -11.49
C CYS A 78 3.45 -0.83 -11.37
N ASP A 79 3.21 -0.10 -12.48
CA ASP A 79 3.29 1.36 -12.47
C ASP A 79 2.25 1.94 -11.50
N ARG A 80 2.77 2.49 -10.40
CA ARG A 80 2.01 3.10 -9.32
C ARG A 80 1.16 4.27 -9.83
N GLN A 81 1.68 5.04 -10.79
CA GLN A 81 0.95 6.19 -11.35
C GLN A 81 -0.27 5.72 -12.15
N SER A 82 -0.12 4.66 -12.94
CA SER A 82 -1.24 4.06 -13.68
C SER A 82 -2.34 3.52 -12.77
N ILE A 83 -2.00 2.84 -11.67
CA ILE A 83 -3.00 2.34 -10.69
C ILE A 83 -3.77 3.51 -10.08
N ILE A 84 -3.06 4.53 -9.62
CA ILE A 84 -3.67 5.73 -9.00
C ILE A 84 -4.53 6.49 -10.02
N ALA A 85 -4.05 6.65 -11.26
CA ALA A 85 -4.80 7.32 -12.32
C ALA A 85 -6.11 6.56 -12.66
N CYS A 86 -6.06 5.23 -12.75
CA CYS A 86 -7.24 4.41 -12.99
C CYS A 86 -8.28 4.55 -11.87
N LEU A 87 -7.83 4.58 -10.61
CA LEU A 87 -8.68 4.76 -9.45
C LEU A 87 -9.39 6.14 -9.49
N TYR A 88 -8.64 7.22 -9.77
CA TYR A 88 -9.24 8.56 -9.88
C TYR A 88 -10.18 8.71 -11.08
N GLN A 89 -9.85 8.13 -12.24
CA GLN A 89 -10.77 8.11 -13.39
C GLN A 89 -12.08 7.41 -13.05
N THR A 90 -12.02 6.36 -12.23
CA THR A 90 -13.21 5.66 -11.76
C THR A 90 -14.04 6.56 -10.84
N TYR A 91 -13.40 7.33 -9.95
CA TYR A 91 -14.10 8.30 -9.10
C TYR A 91 -14.76 9.42 -9.90
N ASP A 92 -14.05 9.98 -10.88
CA ASP A 92 -14.55 11.06 -11.73
C ASP A 92 -15.78 10.61 -12.54
N ARG A 93 -15.75 9.39 -13.10
CA ARG A 93 -16.89 8.81 -13.85
C ARG A 93 -18.14 8.64 -12.99
N LEU A 94 -17.97 8.47 -11.69
CA LEU A 94 -19.06 8.27 -10.75
C LEU A 94 -19.45 9.55 -10.00
N GLY A 95 -18.85 10.68 -10.37
CA GLY A 95 -19.15 11.98 -9.77
C GLY A 95 -18.77 12.06 -8.29
N LEU A 96 -17.80 11.26 -7.84
CA LEU A 96 -17.35 11.27 -6.45
C LEU A 96 -16.49 12.49 -6.18
N ASP A 97 -16.74 13.14 -5.04
CA ASP A 97 -15.93 14.29 -4.63
C ASP A 97 -14.51 13.84 -4.27
N ARG A 98 -13.53 14.40 -4.97
CA ARG A 98 -12.11 14.14 -4.74
C ARG A 98 -11.72 14.32 -3.27
N ARG A 99 -12.31 15.30 -2.55
CA ARG A 99 -12.00 15.50 -1.12
C ARG A 99 -12.44 14.31 -0.27
N GLN A 100 -13.60 13.74 -0.58
CA GLN A 100 -14.11 12.53 0.09
C GLN A 100 -13.21 11.33 -0.19
N CYS A 101 -12.73 11.18 -1.43
CA CYS A 101 -11.80 10.10 -1.79
C CYS A 101 -10.45 10.22 -1.06
N ILE A 102 -9.90 11.44 -0.96
CA ILE A 102 -8.66 11.69 -0.18
C ILE A 102 -8.90 11.40 1.30
N ALA A 103 -10.03 11.86 1.86
CA ALA A 103 -10.38 11.59 3.25
C ALA A 103 -10.50 10.08 3.51
N LEU A 104 -11.16 9.33 2.61
CA LEU A 104 -11.26 7.87 2.70
C LEU A 104 -9.87 7.22 2.69
N HIS A 105 -9.00 7.62 1.78
CA HIS A 105 -7.62 7.12 1.73
C HIS A 105 -6.86 7.37 3.03
N ASN A 106 -6.97 8.58 3.58
CA ASN A 106 -6.32 8.95 4.85
C ASN A 106 -6.86 8.13 6.04
N ILE A 107 -8.16 7.81 6.05
CA ILE A 107 -8.75 6.93 7.06
C ILE A 107 -8.13 5.53 6.94
N ILE A 108 -8.02 4.98 5.73
CA ILE A 108 -7.40 3.66 5.52
C ILE A 108 -5.96 3.64 6.03
N VAL A 109 -5.15 4.64 5.69
CA VAL A 109 -3.76 4.75 6.17
C VAL A 109 -3.71 4.83 7.71
N THR A 110 -4.63 5.57 8.32
CA THR A 110 -4.72 5.70 9.79
C THR A 110 -5.10 4.38 10.46
N GLU A 111 -6.03 3.63 9.88
CA GLU A 111 -6.44 2.33 10.41
C GLU A 111 -5.32 1.28 10.26
N LEU A 112 -4.65 1.25 9.10
CA LEU A 112 -3.53 0.34 8.87
C LEU A 112 -2.35 0.63 9.82
N THR A 113 -2.01 1.90 10.04
CA THR A 113 -0.96 2.30 11.00
C THR A 113 -1.34 1.94 12.44
N THR A 114 -2.61 2.11 12.82
CA THR A 114 -3.12 1.65 14.12
C THR A 114 -2.96 0.14 14.29
N VAL A 115 -3.35 -0.65 13.29
CA VAL A 115 -3.18 -2.11 13.32
C VAL A 115 -1.70 -2.50 13.40
N ILE A 116 -0.81 -1.83 12.67
CA ILE A 116 0.64 -2.06 12.78
C ILE A 116 1.12 -1.78 14.20
N ALA A 117 0.72 -0.65 14.79
CA ALA A 117 1.11 -0.28 16.15
C ALA A 117 0.65 -1.33 17.17
N LEU A 118 -0.58 -1.84 17.02
CA LEU A 118 -1.14 -2.89 17.88
C LEU A 118 -0.40 -4.23 17.72
N ARG A 119 -0.13 -4.65 16.49
CA ARG A 119 0.52 -5.95 16.21
C ARG A 119 2.01 -5.96 16.53
N ASN A 120 2.64 -4.79 16.57
CA ASN A 120 4.08 -4.64 16.80
C ASN A 120 4.41 -3.90 18.10
N ARG A 121 3.51 -3.96 19.11
CA ARG A 121 3.73 -3.34 20.43
C ARG A 121 5.06 -3.71 21.08
N GLN A 122 5.52 -4.94 20.87
CA GLN A 122 6.76 -5.49 21.44
C GLN A 122 8.00 -5.19 20.60
N SER A 123 7.85 -4.67 19.37
CA SER A 123 8.98 -4.37 18.48
C SER A 123 8.81 -2.99 17.83
N PRO A 124 9.25 -1.91 18.52
CA PRO A 124 9.17 -0.55 18.00
C PRO A 124 9.92 -0.37 16.67
N ARG A 125 11.04 -1.08 16.48
CA ARG A 125 11.81 -1.06 15.22
C ARG A 125 10.98 -1.62 14.06
N ARG A 126 10.34 -2.78 14.25
CA ARG A 126 9.49 -3.39 13.22
C ARG A 126 8.26 -2.55 12.92
N ARG A 127 7.67 -1.93 13.94
CA ARG A 127 6.59 -0.95 13.79
C ARG A 127 7.01 0.19 12.86
N ALA A 128 8.12 0.87 13.17
CA ALA A 128 8.60 2.01 12.40
C ALA A 128 8.92 1.65 10.94
N GLU A 129 9.51 0.47 10.71
CA GLU A 129 9.77 -0.06 9.37
C GLU A 129 8.47 -0.23 8.56
N LEU A 130 7.45 -0.87 9.15
CA LEU A 130 6.17 -1.09 8.49
C LEU A 130 5.40 0.22 8.25
N GLU A 131 5.42 1.15 9.20
CA GLU A 131 4.82 2.48 9.05
C GLU A 131 5.51 3.27 7.92
N ALA A 132 6.83 3.22 7.82
CA ALA A 132 7.58 3.85 6.73
C ALA A 132 7.24 3.25 5.36
N ILE A 133 7.06 1.93 5.28
CA ILE A 133 6.66 1.25 4.04
C ILE A 133 5.23 1.64 3.64
N ILE A 134 4.30 1.72 4.59
CA ILE A 134 2.95 2.24 4.31
C ILE A 134 3.01 3.67 3.82
N ALA A 135 3.79 4.55 4.46
CA ALA A 135 3.94 5.93 4.03
C ALA A 135 4.54 6.03 2.62
N LEU A 136 5.58 5.25 2.32
CA LEU A 136 6.18 5.18 0.98
C LEU A 136 5.19 4.67 -0.07
N ARG A 137 4.47 3.60 0.25
CA ARG A 137 3.60 2.88 -0.69
C ARG A 137 2.21 3.49 -0.84
N LEU A 138 1.71 4.25 0.13
CA LEU A 138 0.36 4.83 0.11
C LEU A 138 0.34 6.36 0.26
N GLY A 139 1.42 6.99 0.73
CA GLY A 139 1.50 8.45 0.95
C GLY A 139 1.54 9.29 -0.33
N LEU A 140 1.58 8.67 -1.51
CA LEU A 140 1.55 9.36 -2.81
C LEU A 140 0.16 9.89 -3.20
N ILE A 141 -0.91 9.42 -2.56
CA ILE A 141 -2.28 9.80 -2.95
C ILE A 141 -2.61 11.26 -2.53
N ASP A 142 -1.80 11.86 -1.65
CA ASP A 142 -1.89 13.29 -1.28
C ASP A 142 -0.89 14.19 -2.03
N GLU A 143 -0.17 13.67 -3.04
CA GLU A 143 0.75 14.49 -3.82
C GLU A 143 -0.03 15.56 -4.59
N LYS A 144 -0.05 16.78 -4.04
CA LYS A 144 -0.63 18.02 -4.59
C LYS A 144 -0.11 18.42 -5.98
N SER A 145 0.57 17.56 -6.72
CA SER A 145 1.36 17.94 -7.89
C SER A 145 1.15 16.98 -9.07
N ARG A 146 0.11 17.21 -9.90
CA ARG A 146 0.21 17.09 -11.38
C ARG A 146 -1.02 17.37 -12.22
N TRP A 147 -2.15 17.82 -11.68
CA TRP A 147 -3.35 18.03 -12.51
C TRP A 147 -3.51 19.44 -13.10
N ARG A 148 -2.43 20.23 -13.22
CA ARG A 148 -2.48 21.52 -13.94
C ARG A 148 -2.48 21.39 -15.47
N THR A 149 -2.43 20.19 -16.06
CA THR A 149 -2.14 20.05 -17.50
C THR A 149 -3.21 19.42 -18.39
N THR A 150 -4.30 18.82 -17.87
CA THR A 150 -5.29 18.17 -18.76
C THR A 150 -6.65 18.87 -18.84
N SER A 151 -6.99 19.80 -17.95
CA SER A 151 -8.24 20.58 -18.07
C SER A 151 -8.20 21.66 -19.17
N GLY A 152 -7.07 21.86 -19.85
CA GLY A 152 -6.91 22.85 -20.93
C GLY A 152 -7.01 22.32 -22.36
N ALA A 153 -6.91 21.01 -22.58
CA ALA A 153 -6.76 20.46 -23.94
C ALA A 153 -8.09 20.08 -24.62
N THR A 154 -9.17 19.85 -23.87
CA THR A 154 -10.44 19.34 -24.44
C THR A 154 -11.49 20.42 -24.72
N ARG A 155 -11.14 21.71 -24.60
CA ARG A 155 -12.05 22.85 -24.87
C ARG A 155 -11.70 23.65 -26.13
N ARG A 156 -10.91 23.08 -27.05
CA ARG A 156 -10.60 23.62 -28.40
C ARG A 156 -10.78 22.54 -29.46
N ALA A 157 -11.94 21.92 -29.51
CA ALA A 157 -12.39 21.11 -30.63
C ALA A 157 -13.92 21.17 -30.65
N ALA A 158 -14.43 22.38 -30.81
CA ALA A 158 -15.82 22.70 -31.15
C ALA A 158 -15.76 23.70 -32.30
#